data_AF-V4BTW6-F1
#
_entry.id   AF-V4BTW6-F1
#
_cell.length_a   1.000
_cell.length_b   1.000
_cell.length_c   1.000
_cell.angle_alpha   90.00
_cell.angle_beta   90.00
_cell.angle_gamma   90.00
#
_symmetry.space_group_name_H-M   'P 1'
#
loop_
_entity.id
_entity.type
_entity.pdbx_description
1 polymer ?
#
loop_
_entity_poly.entity_id
_entity_poly.type
_entity_poly.pdbx_seq_one_letter_code
_entity_poly.pdbx_strand_id
1 'polypeptide(L)'
;WSDWGTCSLTCGNGTQVRTRTCDGPHFGGKECDPPGSESQACNTHPCPGTRHRFISFPSYIFTYILFPLICTRNGNTYIVCLWYII
;
A
#
# COMPACT_ATOMS: atom_id res chain seq x y z
N TRP A 1 3.75 16.49 -20.62
CA TRP A 1 3.95 15.24 -19.85
C TRP A 1 4.54 14.22 -20.79
N SER A 2 5.56 13.49 -20.35
CA SER A 2 6.06 12.29 -21.01
C SER A 2 5.06 11.14 -20.84
N ASP A 3 5.25 10.10 -21.65
CA ASP A 3 4.51 8.86 -21.47
C ASP A 3 4.81 8.23 -20.11
N TRP A 4 3.88 7.40 -19.64
CA TRP A 4 4.10 6.63 -18.42
C TRP A 4 5.33 5.72 -18.59
N GLY A 5 6.24 5.80 -17.63
CA GLY A 5 7.36 4.89 -17.55
C GLY A 5 6.91 3.45 -17.33
N THR A 6 7.84 2.51 -17.46
CA THR A 6 7.59 1.10 -17.16
C THR A 6 7.08 0.92 -15.74
N CYS A 7 6.03 0.13 -15.58
CA CYS A 7 5.54 -0.25 -14.27
C CYS A 7 6.61 -1.00 -13.48
N SER A 8 6.81 -0.65 -12.20
CA SER A 8 7.80 -1.29 -11.34
C SER A 8 7.57 -2.79 -11.13
N LEU A 9 6.31 -3.22 -11.20
CA LEU A 9 5.91 -4.61 -11.04
C LEU A 9 5.03 -5.04 -12.20
N THR A 10 5.15 -6.29 -12.62
CA THR A 10 4.27 -6.88 -13.63
C THR A 10 2.93 -7.36 -13.05
N CYS A 11 2.84 -7.50 -11.73
CA CYS A 11 1.64 -7.90 -10.97
C CYS A 11 1.79 -7.45 -9.50
N GLY A 12 0.70 -7.42 -8.74
CA GLY A 12 0.74 -7.15 -7.30
C GLY A 12 0.88 -5.67 -6.93
N ASN A 13 0.21 -4.78 -7.68
CA ASN A 13 0.14 -3.34 -7.40
C ASN A 13 1.50 -2.63 -7.49
N GLY A 14 2.03 -2.57 -8.71
CA GLY A 14 3.20 -1.77 -9.04
C GLY A 14 2.90 -0.27 -9.15
N THR A 15 3.95 0.51 -9.39
CA THR A 15 3.88 1.96 -9.55
C THR A 15 4.63 2.35 -10.82
N GLN A 16 4.04 3.28 -11.58
CA GLN A 16 4.68 3.90 -12.74
C GLN A 16 4.73 5.41 -12.54
N VAL A 17 5.76 6.02 -13.12
CA VAL A 17 6.03 7.46 -12.99
C VAL A 17 6.09 8.07 -14.37
N ARG A 18 5.52 9.27 -14.53
CA ARG A 18 5.72 10.13 -15.70
C ARG A 18 6.22 11.49 -15.24
N THR A 19 6.90 12.18 -16.14
CA THR A 19 7.48 13.49 -15.87
C THR A 19 6.89 14.54 -16.81
N ARG A 20 6.75 15.77 -16.34
CA ARG A 20 6.48 16.94 -17.17
C ARG A 20 7.76 17.73 -17.22
N THR A 21 8.35 17.81 -18.40
CA THR A 21 9.38 18.81 -18.69
C THR A 21 8.69 20.07 -19.21
N CYS A 22 9.23 21.22 -18.81
CA CYS A 22 8.88 22.52 -19.33
C CYS A 22 10.05 22.94 -20.22
N ASP A 23 9.90 22.74 -21.52
CA ASP A 23 10.81 23.34 -22.49
C ASP A 23 10.37 24.79 -22.64
N GLY A 24 11.18 25.67 -22.03
CA GLY A 24 10.87 27.06 -21.73
C GLY A 24 10.52 27.94 -22.94
N PRO A 25 10.24 29.22 -22.70
CA PRO A 25 9.56 30.06 -23.68
C PRO A 25 10.38 30.27 -24.95
N HIS A 26 9.92 29.68 -26.05
CA HIS A 26 10.47 29.95 -27.36
C HIS A 26 10.01 31.33 -27.85
N PHE A 27 10.93 32.11 -28.43
CA PHE A 27 10.67 33.40 -29.07
C PHE A 27 9.96 34.47 -28.20
N GLY A 28 10.28 34.52 -26.90
CA GLY A 28 9.66 35.49 -25.98
C GLY A 28 8.24 35.12 -25.54
N GLY A 29 7.88 33.83 -25.64
CA GLY A 29 6.65 33.29 -25.07
C GLY A 29 6.57 33.38 -23.54
N LYS A 30 5.44 32.95 -22.96
CA LYS A 30 5.27 32.86 -21.50
C LYS A 30 5.95 31.60 -20.96
N GLU A 31 6.46 31.70 -19.73
CA GLU A 31 6.97 30.53 -18.99
C GLU A 31 5.89 29.45 -18.88
N CYS A 32 6.27 28.20 -19.12
CA CYS A 32 5.40 27.05 -18.89
C CYS A 32 5.36 26.70 -17.40
N ASP A 33 4.35 25.91 -17.02
CA ASP A 33 4.25 25.39 -15.67
C ASP A 33 5.54 24.69 -15.23
N PRO A 34 5.89 24.74 -13.93
CA PRO A 34 7.11 24.11 -13.45
C PRO A 34 7.14 22.62 -13.79
N PRO A 35 8.35 22.07 -14.04
CA PRO A 35 8.51 20.65 -14.25
C PRO A 35 7.98 19.87 -13.04
N GLY A 36 7.42 18.69 -13.30
CA GLY A 36 6.77 17.88 -12.26
C GLY A 36 6.92 16.40 -12.52
N SER A 37 6.71 15.60 -11.48
CA SER A 37 6.64 14.15 -11.57
C SER A 37 5.31 13.68 -11.01
N GLU A 38 4.67 12.75 -11.70
CA GLU A 38 3.42 12.15 -11.28
C GLU A 38 3.60 10.64 -11.19
N SER A 39 3.09 10.04 -10.12
CA SER A 39 3.14 8.59 -9.88
C SER A 39 1.72 8.03 -9.80
N GLN A 40 1.48 6.90 -10.45
CA GLN A 40 0.21 6.18 -10.36
C GLN A 40 0.41 4.67 -10.19
N ALA A 41 -0.59 4.00 -9.62
CA ALA A 41 -0.60 2.55 -9.51
C ALA A 41 -0.78 1.90 -10.90
N CYS A 42 -0.14 0.75 -11.10
CA CYS A 42 -0.22 -0.06 -12.31
C CYS A 42 -0.14 -1.54 -11.95
N ASN A 43 -0.63 -2.43 -12.82
CA ASN A 43 -0.59 -3.88 -12.60
C ASN A 43 -1.13 -4.31 -11.23
N THR A 44 -2.31 -3.78 -10.87
CA THR A 44 -3.02 -4.04 -9.61
C THR A 44 -3.56 -5.47 -9.49
N HIS A 45 -3.47 -6.26 -10.57
CA HIS A 45 -3.91 -7.64 -10.57
C HIS A 45 -2.98 -8.52 -9.70
N PRO A 46 -3.51 -9.52 -8.97
CA PRO A 46 -2.70 -10.41 -8.16
C PRO A 46 -1.66 -11.18 -8.98
N CYS A 47 -0.51 -11.48 -8.37
CA CYS A 47 0.53 -12.29 -9.00
C CYS A 47 0.14 -13.78 -9.04
N PRO A 48 0.38 -14.48 -10.17
CA PRO A 48 0.21 -15.92 -10.25
C PRO A 48 1.30 -16.58 -9.38
N GLY A 49 0.92 -17.25 -8.30
CA GLY A 49 1.85 -17.97 -7.41
C GLY A 49 1.97 -17.37 -6.01
N THR A 50 1.53 -16.13 -5.81
CA THR A 50 1.24 -15.66 -4.47
C THR A 50 -0.11 -16.24 -4.07
N ARG A 51 -0.10 -17.37 -3.34
CA ARG A 51 -1.17 -17.65 -2.38
C ARG A 51 -1.09 -16.58 -1.29
N HIS A 52 -1.32 -15.32 -1.64
CA HIS A 52 -1.78 -14.37 -0.67
C HIS A 52 -3.08 -14.99 -0.18
N ARG A 53 -3.05 -15.53 1.03
CA ARG A 53 -4.22 -15.71 1.85
C ARG A 53 -4.76 -14.29 2.05
N PHE A 54 -5.38 -13.74 1.02
CA PHE A 54 -6.32 -12.64 1.12
C PHE A 54 -7.40 -13.23 2.01
N ILE A 55 -7.22 -13.10 3.32
CA ILE A 55 -8.37 -12.91 4.17
C ILE A 55 -8.92 -11.59 3.65
N SER A 56 -9.78 -11.67 2.65
CA SER A 56 -10.79 -10.66 2.42
C SER A 56 -11.47 -10.54 3.77
N PHE A 57 -11.06 -9.58 4.59
CA PHE A 57 -11.95 -9.05 5.59
C PHE A 57 -12.86 -8.15 4.77
N PRO A 58 -14.06 -8.62 4.35
CA PRO A 58 -15.02 -7.67 3.87
C PRO A 58 -15.24 -6.76 5.07
N SER A 59 -15.08 -5.46 4.87
CA SER A 59 -15.83 -4.44 5.59
C SER A 59 -16.68 -5.00 6.75
N TYR A 60 -16.16 -4.89 7.99
CA TYR A 60 -16.70 -5.37 9.27
C TYR A 60 -16.43 -6.83 9.67
N ILE A 61 -15.73 -7.04 10.80
CA ILE A 61 -16.29 -7.60 12.06
C ILE A 61 -15.14 -7.75 13.08
N PHE A 62 -15.21 -6.88 14.08
CA PHE A 62 -14.68 -7.00 15.44
C PHE A 62 -13.16 -7.11 15.65
N THR A 63 -12.63 -6.03 16.21
CA THR A 63 -11.48 -5.94 17.10
C THR A 63 -11.55 -6.97 18.25
N TYR A 64 -11.41 -8.26 17.96
CA TYR A 64 -11.02 -9.26 18.95
C TYR A 64 -9.51 -9.38 18.90
N ILE A 65 -8.81 -8.36 19.40
CA ILE A 65 -7.40 -8.54 19.71
C ILE A 65 -7.38 -9.48 20.92
N LEU A 66 -7.07 -10.75 20.67
CA LEU A 66 -6.59 -11.68 21.69
C LEU A 66 -5.32 -11.05 22.28
N PHE A 67 -5.47 -10.28 23.35
CA PHE A 67 -4.35 -9.94 24.21
C PHE A 67 -4.21 -11.08 25.22
N PRO A 68 -3.30 -12.05 25.00
CA PRO A 68 -3.05 -13.08 26.00
C PRO A 68 -2.43 -12.38 27.23
N LEU A 69 -3.20 -12.27 28.31
CA LEU A 69 -2.61 -11.96 29.61
C LEU A 69 -1.91 -13.23 30.08
N ILE A 70 -0.58 -13.22 29.99
CA ILE A 70 0.27 -14.29 30.51
C ILE A 70 0.23 -14.18 32.02
N CYS A 71 -0.34 -15.16 32.71
CA CYS A 71 -0.38 -15.21 34.16
C CYS A 71 0.42 -16.43 34.63
N THR A 72 1.40 -16.21 35.51
CA THR A 72 2.27 -17.27 36.02
C THR A 72 1.85 -17.63 37.44
N ARG A 73 1.44 -18.87 37.69
CA ARG A 73 1.10 -19.36 39.04
C ARG A 73 1.88 -20.62 39.35
N ASN A 74 2.61 -20.64 40.48
CA ASN A 74 3.44 -21.78 40.92
C ASN A 74 4.40 -22.30 39.84
N GLY A 75 5.07 -21.40 39.12
CA GLY A 75 6.05 -21.77 38.09
C GLY A 75 5.46 -22.26 36.77
N ASN A 76 4.13 -22.35 36.65
CA ASN A 76 3.44 -22.70 35.41
C ASN A 76 2.87 -21.43 34.76
N THR A 77 3.14 -21.26 33.46
CA THR A 77 2.59 -20.17 32.64
C THR A 77 1.25 -20.56 32.06
N TYR A 78 0.21 -19.78 32.36
CA TYR A 78 -1.14 -19.98 31.83
C TYR A 78 -1.50 -18.80 30.92
N ILE A 79 -2.05 -19.12 29.74
CA ILE A 79 -2.62 -18.11 28.84
C ILE A 79 -4.08 -17.94 29.23
N VAL A 80 -4.43 -16.82 29.85
CA VAL A 80 -5.84 -16.51 30.18
C VAL A 80 -6.37 -15.58 29.09
N CYS A 81 -7.29 -16.09 28.27
CA CYS A 81 -7.97 -15.30 27.26
C CYS A 81 -9.15 -14.56 27.91
N LEU A 82 -8.97 -13.28 28.24
CA LEU A 82 -10.09 -12.41 28.62
C LEU A 82 -10.70 -11.81 27.35
N TRP A 83 -12.00 -12.02 27.17
CA TRP A 83 -12.78 -11.39 26.11
C TRP A 83 -13.05 -9.93 26.53
N TYR A 84 -12.23 -8.99 26.08
CA TYR A 84 -12.53 -7.56 26.25
C TYR A 84 -13.53 -7.13 25.16
N ILE A 85 -14.76 -6.81 25.58
CA ILE A 85 -15.72 -6.08 24.77
C ILE A 85 -15.36 -4.60 24.89
N ILE A 86 -14.93 -3.96 23.79
CA ILE A 86 -14.94 -2.49 23.67
C ILE A 86 -16.26 -2.11 23.01
#